data_AF-A0A4Y2VXF4-F1
#
_entry.id   AF-A0A4Y2VXF4-F1
#
_cell.length_a   1.000
_cell.length_b   1.000
_cell.length_c   1.000
_cell.angle_alpha   90.00
_cell.angle_beta   90.00
_cell.angle_gamma   90.00
#
_symmetry.space_group_name_H-M   'P 1'
#
loop_
_entity.id
_entity.type
_entity.pdbx_description
1 polymer ?
#
loop_
_entity_poly.entity_id
_entity_poly.type
_entity_poly.pdbx_seq_one_letter_code
_entity_poly.pdbx_strand_id
1 'polypeptide(L)'
;MAPNVNLKVLEMMMEELKNELKTSLLNVGTCGLHVMHNAFSGGCSAAFPEVEKAESAVYWLFKDSPARREDFTSLNPDVKFPLKFCKHRWIENENVLDRLLKIFPDVKSYTKEIEKKIFLSQTTNHLEYCKT
;
A
#
# COMPACT_ATOMS: atom_id res chain seq x y z
N MET A 1 13.23 -1.78 -0.84
CA MET A 1 14.11 -1.73 -2.04
C MET A 1 15.11 -0.62 -1.80
N ALA A 2 16.31 -0.96 -1.37
CA ALA A 2 17.45 -0.06 -1.51
C ALA A 2 17.89 -0.12 -2.98
N PRO A 3 18.38 0.96 -3.59
CA PRO A 3 19.38 0.77 -4.61
C PRO A 3 20.53 0.05 -3.90
N ASN A 4 20.78 -1.23 -4.27
CA ASN A 4 21.94 -1.96 -3.80
C ASN A 4 23.15 -1.39 -4.54
N VAL A 5 23.52 -0.17 -4.16
CA VAL A 5 24.60 0.58 -4.79
C VAL A 5 25.89 -0.09 -4.38
N ASN A 6 26.55 -0.74 -5.33
CA ASN A 6 27.88 -1.25 -5.12
C ASN A 6 28.84 -0.05 -5.04
N LEU A 7 29.13 0.40 -3.83
CA LEU A 7 30.06 1.51 -3.59
C LEU A 7 31.45 1.22 -4.15
N LYS A 8 31.82 -0.06 -4.32
CA LYS A 8 33.09 -0.44 -4.94
C LYS A 8 33.22 0.03 -6.38
N VAL A 9 32.12 0.03 -7.14
CA VAL A 9 32.13 0.53 -8.52
C VAL A 9 32.40 2.04 -8.53
N LEU A 10 31.76 2.78 -7.63
CA LEU A 10 32.00 4.23 -7.48
C LEU A 10 33.46 4.51 -7.11
N GLU A 11 34.00 3.75 -6.15
CA GLU A 11 35.42 3.87 -5.75
C GLU A 11 36.37 3.64 -6.92
N MET A 12 36.16 2.57 -7.70
CA MET A 12 36.98 2.23 -8.87
C MET A 12 36.94 3.34 -9.93
N MET A 13 35.74 3.85 -10.24
CA MET A 13 35.58 4.96 -11.19
C MET A 13 36.26 6.24 -10.72
N MET A 14 36.18 6.56 -9.42
CA MET A 14 36.85 7.73 -8.85
C MET A 14 38.38 7.60 -8.90
N GLU A 15 38.90 6.39 -8.75
CA GLU A 15 40.34 6.09 -8.86
C GLU A 15 40.83 6.26 -10.30
N GLU A 16 40.11 5.75 -11.29
CA GLU A 16 40.41 5.93 -12.71
C GLU A 16 40.40 7.42 -13.12
N LEU A 17 39.36 8.16 -12.74
CA LEU A 17 39.27 9.61 -13.03
C LEU A 17 40.43 10.41 -12.44
N LYS A 18 40.89 10.03 -11.24
CA LYS A 18 42.04 10.66 -10.59
C LYS A 18 43.34 10.33 -11.32
N ASN A 19 43.47 9.11 -11.84
CA ASN A 19 44.66 8.65 -12.54
C ASN A 19 44.79 9.30 -13.92
N GLU A 20 43.71 9.29 -14.72
CA GLU A 20 43.70 9.73 -16.11
C GLU A 20 43.55 11.25 -16.27
N LEU A 21 42.58 11.84 -15.56
CA LEU A 21 42.19 13.25 -15.77
C LEU A 21 42.71 14.18 -14.67
N LYS A 22 43.35 13.64 -13.63
CA LYS A 22 43.77 14.39 -12.42
C LYS A 22 42.62 15.15 -11.75
N THR A 23 41.39 14.66 -11.89
CA THR A 23 40.20 15.24 -11.26
C THR A 23 39.61 14.30 -10.22
N SER A 24 38.72 14.81 -9.37
CA SER A 24 37.95 14.00 -8.42
C SER A 24 36.49 14.41 -8.44
N LEU A 25 35.60 13.43 -8.38
CA LEU A 25 34.17 13.68 -8.15
C LEU A 25 33.92 13.95 -6.67
N LEU A 26 32.95 14.82 -6.39
CA LEU A 26 32.41 14.96 -5.05
C LEU A 26 31.53 13.75 -4.72
N ASN A 27 31.97 12.91 -3.78
CA ASN A 27 31.15 11.82 -3.29
C ASN A 27 30.13 12.35 -2.28
N VAL A 28 28.87 12.45 -2.69
CA VAL A 28 27.73 12.85 -1.84
C VAL A 28 27.15 11.68 -1.03
N GLY A 29 27.73 10.48 -1.13
CA GLY A 29 27.28 9.28 -0.46
C GLY A 29 25.97 8.70 -1.02
N THR A 30 25.36 7.80 -0.26
CA THR A 30 24.02 7.29 -0.57
C THR A 30 22.95 8.22 0.01
N CYS A 31 21.81 8.31 -0.66
CA CYS A 31 20.71 9.14 -0.18
C CYS A 31 20.13 8.55 1.12
N GLY A 32 20.27 9.30 2.23
CA GLY A 32 19.84 8.89 3.57
C GLY A 32 18.35 8.58 3.68
N LEU A 33 17.53 9.15 2.80
CA LEU A 33 16.10 8.84 2.72
C LEU A 33 15.85 7.35 2.43
N HIS A 34 16.67 6.72 1.57
CA HIS A 34 16.56 5.28 1.31
C HIS A 34 16.91 4.45 2.55
N VAL A 35 17.93 4.86 3.32
CA VAL A 35 18.31 4.18 4.57
C VAL A 35 17.12 4.22 5.54
N MET A 36 16.53 5.39 5.71
CA MET A 36 15.37 5.59 6.59
C MET A 36 14.15 4.78 6.11
N HIS A 37 13.82 4.78 4.82
CA HIS A 37 12.73 3.95 4.29
C HIS A 37 12.95 2.46 4.54
N ASN A 38 14.17 1.95 4.33
CA ASN A 38 14.45 0.53 4.51
C ASN A 38 14.42 0.15 5.99
N ALA A 39 14.98 0.98 6.87
CA ALA A 39 14.93 0.76 8.31
C ALA A 39 13.48 0.75 8.81
N PHE A 40 12.68 1.73 8.40
CA PHE A 40 11.26 1.80 8.77
C PHE A 40 10.46 0.64 8.20
N SER A 41 10.67 0.28 6.93
CA SER A 41 10.05 -0.88 6.30
C SER A 41 10.39 -2.17 7.03
N GLY A 42 11.67 -2.40 7.35
CA GLY A 42 12.11 -3.58 8.09
C GLY A 42 11.50 -3.65 9.49
N GLY A 43 11.49 -2.53 10.21
CA GLY A 43 10.86 -2.43 11.53
C GLY A 43 9.37 -2.69 11.48
N CYS A 44 8.65 -2.08 10.53
CA CYS A 44 7.21 -2.29 10.38
C CYS A 44 6.87 -3.71 9.93
N SER A 45 7.63 -4.31 9.02
CA SER A 45 7.40 -5.70 8.60
C SER A 45 7.61 -6.69 9.75
N ALA A 46 8.54 -6.40 10.67
CA ALA A 46 8.77 -7.22 11.85
C ALA A 46 7.68 -7.03 12.94
N ALA A 47 7.27 -5.78 13.19
CA ALA A 47 6.29 -5.47 14.23
C ALA A 47 4.83 -5.65 13.78
N PHE A 48 4.55 -5.36 12.51
CA PHE A 48 3.21 -5.26 11.93
C PHE A 48 3.16 -5.89 10.52
N PRO A 49 3.36 -7.21 10.39
CA PRO A 49 3.50 -7.89 9.10
C PRO A 49 2.26 -7.80 8.19
N GLU A 50 1.08 -7.51 8.77
CA GLU A 50 -0.19 -7.46 8.05
C GLU A 50 -0.53 -6.08 7.46
N VAL A 51 0.15 -5.00 7.88
CA VAL A 51 -0.25 -3.62 7.54
C VAL A 51 -0.26 -3.38 6.04
N GLU A 52 0.81 -3.79 5.34
CA GLU A 52 0.90 -3.65 3.88
C GLU A 52 -0.22 -4.43 3.17
N LYS A 53 -0.48 -5.66 3.62
CA LYS A 53 -1.52 -6.52 3.02
C LYS A 53 -2.91 -5.95 3.24
N ALA A 54 -3.21 -5.51 4.46
CA ALA A 54 -4.50 -4.95 4.84
C ALA A 54 -4.82 -3.69 4.03
N GLU A 55 -3.87 -2.76 3.95
CA GLU A 55 -4.04 -1.55 3.14
C GLU A 55 -4.27 -1.90 1.68
N SER A 56 -3.41 -2.76 1.11
CA SER A 56 -3.47 -3.07 -0.32
C SER A 56 -4.76 -3.79 -0.68
N ALA A 57 -5.24 -4.69 0.19
CA ALA A 57 -6.51 -5.36 0.00
C ALA A 57 -7.68 -4.37 -0.05
N VAL A 58 -7.73 -3.40 0.88
CA VAL A 58 -8.78 -2.38 0.91
C VAL A 58 -8.69 -1.47 -0.31
N TYR A 59 -7.48 -1.08 -0.73
CA TYR A 59 -7.29 -0.29 -1.95
C TYR A 59 -7.83 -1.02 -3.19
N TRP A 60 -7.42 -2.28 -3.41
CA TRP A 60 -7.83 -3.05 -4.58
C TRP A 60 -9.31 -3.47 -4.55
N LEU A 61 -9.90 -3.63 -3.36
CA LEU A 61 -11.34 -3.89 -3.21
C LEU A 61 -12.20 -2.87 -3.97
N PHE A 62 -11.85 -1.59 -3.85
CA PHE A 62 -12.59 -0.48 -4.47
C PHE A 62 -11.98 0.01 -5.78
N LYS A 63 -10.67 -0.17 -5.99
CA LYS A 63 -10.00 0.28 -7.21
C LYS A 63 -10.43 -0.53 -8.44
N ASP A 64 -10.56 -1.85 -8.29
CA ASP A 64 -10.81 -2.77 -9.41
C ASP A 64 -12.29 -3.07 -9.65
N SER A 65 -13.20 -2.55 -8.82
CA SER A 65 -14.63 -2.80 -8.96
C SER A 65 -15.45 -1.51 -8.83
N PRO A 66 -15.87 -0.91 -9.97
CA PRO A 66 -16.76 0.23 -9.98
C PRO A 66 -18.08 -0.03 -9.25
N ALA A 67 -18.64 -1.24 -9.38
CA ALA A 67 -19.88 -1.63 -8.70
C ALA A 67 -19.72 -1.59 -7.17
N ARG A 68 -18.62 -2.15 -6.63
CA ARG A 68 -18.33 -2.05 -5.19
C ARG A 68 -18.14 -0.60 -4.74
N ARG A 69 -17.56 0.24 -5.60
CA ARG A 69 -17.37 1.67 -5.36
C ARG A 69 -18.69 2.42 -5.27
N GLU A 70 -19.64 2.11 -6.15
CA GLU A 70 -20.99 2.65 -6.16
C GLU A 70 -21.79 2.21 -4.93
N ASP A 71 -21.79 0.91 -4.60
CA ASP A 71 -22.41 0.39 -3.39
C ASP A 71 -21.85 1.09 -2.13
N PHE A 72 -20.52 1.23 -2.06
CA PHE A 72 -19.85 1.85 -0.91
C PHE A 72 -20.20 3.33 -0.75
N THR A 73 -20.32 4.06 -1.86
CA THR A 73 -20.73 5.47 -1.88
C THR A 73 -22.20 5.63 -1.51
N SER A 74 -23.05 4.70 -1.94
CA SER A 74 -24.49 4.73 -1.64
C SER A 74 -24.78 4.54 -0.15
N LEU A 75 -23.91 3.82 0.56
CA LEU A 75 -24.02 3.61 2.01
C LEU A 75 -23.40 4.74 2.83
N ASN A 76 -22.45 5.49 2.26
CA ASN A 76 -21.66 6.50 2.96
C ASN A 76 -21.62 7.80 2.12
N PRO A 77 -22.50 8.78 2.38
CA PRO A 77 -22.60 9.99 1.54
C PRO A 77 -21.30 10.82 1.48
N ASP A 78 -20.53 10.87 2.57
CA ASP A 78 -19.25 11.60 2.67
C ASP A 78 -18.02 10.70 2.50
N VAL A 79 -18.19 9.60 1.75
CA VAL A 79 -17.17 8.54 1.64
C VAL A 79 -15.82 9.06 1.18
N LYS A 80 -14.77 8.56 1.85
CA LYS A 80 -13.39 8.67 1.38
C LYS A 80 -12.89 7.30 0.97
N PHE A 81 -12.14 7.25 -0.12
CA PHE A 81 -11.52 6.02 -0.59
C PHE A 81 -10.11 5.83 -0.02
N PRO A 82 -9.64 4.57 0.07
CA PRO A 82 -8.24 4.29 0.40
C PRO A 82 -7.30 4.96 -0.61
N LEU A 83 -6.13 5.37 -0.12
CA LEU A 83 -5.02 5.78 -0.98
C LEU A 83 -4.22 4.53 -1.37
N LYS A 84 -3.22 4.68 -2.26
CA LYS A 84 -2.37 3.56 -2.68
C LYS A 84 -1.09 3.57 -1.85
N PHE A 85 -0.81 2.50 -1.11
CA PHE A 85 0.47 2.32 -0.44
C PHE A 85 1.63 2.14 -1.43
N CYS A 86 2.72 2.86 -1.17
CA CYS A 86 3.94 2.78 -1.95
C CYS A 86 4.99 1.97 -1.19
N LYS A 87 5.22 0.72 -1.60
CA LYS A 87 6.18 -0.21 -0.96
C LYS A 87 7.63 0.26 -0.92
N HIS A 88 7.96 1.30 -1.67
CA HIS A 88 9.32 1.84 -1.80
C HIS A 88 9.48 3.16 -1.01
N ARG A 89 8.38 3.73 -0.52
CA ARG A 89 8.28 5.05 0.12
C ARG A 89 7.54 4.93 1.44
N TRP A 90 8.14 4.17 2.35
CA TRP A 90 7.48 3.75 3.58
C TRP A 90 7.18 4.91 4.54
N ILE A 91 8.04 5.94 4.55
CA ILE A 91 7.87 7.09 5.45
C ILE A 91 6.76 8.00 4.93
N GLU A 92 6.62 8.13 3.61
CA GLU A 92 5.58 8.93 2.99
C GLU A 92 4.19 8.27 3.03
N ASN A 93 4.10 6.99 3.42
CA ASN A 93 2.81 6.29 3.54
C ASN A 93 2.03 6.67 4.80
N GLU A 94 2.50 7.61 5.64
CA GLU A 94 1.78 8.09 6.82
C GLU A 94 0.34 8.50 6.48
N ASN A 95 0.16 9.33 5.44
CA ASN A 95 -1.16 9.78 5.01
C ASN A 95 -2.04 8.65 4.44
N VAL A 96 -1.44 7.60 3.88
CA VAL A 96 -2.13 6.41 3.39
C VAL A 96 -2.70 5.63 4.57
N LEU A 97 -1.89 5.42 5.61
CA LEU A 97 -2.30 4.70 6.82
C LEU A 97 -3.32 5.51 7.63
N ASP A 98 -3.13 6.82 7.76
CA ASP A 98 -4.10 7.71 8.40
C ASP A 98 -5.43 7.72 7.64
N ARG A 99 -5.40 7.72 6.29
CA ARG A 99 -6.62 7.55 5.47
C ARG A 99 -7.29 6.21 5.78
N LEU A 100 -6.53 5.11 5.81
CA LEU A 100 -7.06 3.78 6.08
C LEU A 100 -7.76 3.73 7.44
N LEU A 101 -7.13 4.26 8.48
CA LEU A 101 -7.71 4.34 9.83
C LEU A 101 -9.02 5.13 9.85
N LYS A 102 -9.07 6.27 9.14
CA LYS A 102 -10.26 7.11 9.05
C LYS A 102 -11.44 6.42 8.37
N ILE A 103 -11.20 5.64 7.32
CA ILE A 103 -12.26 4.96 6.54
C ILE A 103 -12.60 3.57 7.07
N PHE A 104 -11.82 3.04 8.02
CA PHE A 104 -11.98 1.68 8.52
C PHE A 104 -13.39 1.39 9.09
N PRO A 105 -14.05 2.31 9.82
CA PRO A 105 -15.43 2.11 10.25
C PRO A 105 -16.41 1.95 9.08
N ASP A 106 -16.24 2.73 8.01
CA ASP A 106 -17.09 2.69 6.83
C ASP A 106 -16.90 1.37 6.08
N VAL A 107 -15.64 0.93 5.92
CA VAL A 107 -15.30 -0.37 5.32
C VAL A 107 -15.94 -1.51 6.11
N LYS A 108 -15.91 -1.45 7.45
CA LYS A 108 -16.57 -2.44 8.32
C LYS A 108 -18.09 -2.42 8.19
N SER A 109 -18.69 -1.24 7.98
CA SER A 109 -20.13 -1.12 7.70
C SER A 109 -20.48 -1.78 6.37
N TYR A 110 -19.69 -1.50 5.34
CA TYR A 110 -19.87 -2.06 4.00
C TYR A 110 -19.78 -3.59 3.96
N THR A 111 -18.78 -4.18 4.63
CA THR A 111 -18.65 -5.65 4.67
C THR A 111 -19.85 -6.31 5.32
N LYS A 112 -20.39 -5.72 6.41
CA LYS A 112 -21.61 -6.22 7.06
C LYS A 112 -22.83 -6.14 6.14
N GLU A 113 -22.97 -5.06 5.37
CA GLU A 113 -24.09 -4.93 4.43
C GLU A 113 -23.97 -5.93 3.26
N ILE A 114 -22.76 -6.21 2.77
CA ILE A 114 -22.54 -7.28 1.80
C ILE A 114 -22.90 -8.65 2.37
N GLU A 115 -22.44 -8.96 3.59
CA GLU A 115 -22.76 -10.23 4.27
C GLU A 115 -24.27 -10.44 4.40
N LYS A 116 -25.01 -9.37 4.78
CA LYS A 116 -26.48 -9.39 4.81
C LYS A 116 -27.09 -9.65 3.43
N LYS A 117 -26.62 -8.94 2.39
CA LYS A 117 -27.10 -9.13 1.00
C LYS A 117 -26.87 -10.57 0.52
N ILE A 118 -25.72 -11.17 0.85
CA ILE A 118 -25.40 -12.56 0.50
C ILE A 118 -26.33 -13.54 1.23
N PHE A 119 -26.56 -13.33 2.52
CA PHE A 119 -27.48 -14.16 3.29
C PHE A 119 -28.92 -14.12 2.74
N LEU A 120 -29.39 -12.92 2.39
CA LEU A 120 -30.71 -12.71 1.79
C LEU A 120 -30.84 -13.33 0.40
N SER A 121 -29.80 -13.25 -0.44
CA SER A 121 -29.84 -13.88 -1.77
C SER A 121 -29.88 -15.40 -1.68
N GLN A 122 -29.15 -16.00 -0.73
CA GLN A 122 -29.16 -17.46 -0.51
C GLN A 122 -30.51 -17.98 0.01
N THR A 123 -31.16 -17.25 0.92
CA THR A 123 -32.49 -17.63 1.44
C THR A 123 -33.58 -17.47 0.39
N THR A 124 -33.51 -16.44 -0.44
CA THR A 124 -34.45 -16.25 -1.56
C THR A 124 -34.34 -17.39 -2.59
N ASN A 125 -33.11 -17.77 -2.96
CA ASN A 125 -32.87 -18.89 -3.88
C ASN A 125 -33.36 -20.25 -3.32
N HIS A 126 -33.24 -20.48 -2.00
CA HIS A 126 -33.75 -21.69 -1.36
C HIS A 126 -35.28 -21.74 -1.33
N LEU A 127 -35.96 -20.60 -1.14
CA LEU A 127 -37.43 -20.53 -1.14
C LEU A 127 -38.04 -20.72 -2.54
N GLU A 128 -37.33 -20.35 -3.60
CA GLU A 128 -37.75 -20.63 -4.98
C GLU A 128 -37.61 -22.13 -5.32
N TYR A 129 -36.57 -22.80 -4.84
CA TYR A 129 -36.37 -24.24 -5.03
C TYR A 129 -37.39 -25.13 -4.29
N CYS A 130 -37.96 -24.65 -3.18
CA CYS A 130 -38.99 -25.37 -2.43
C CYS A 130 -40.43 -25.16 -2.95
N LYS A 131 -40.62 -24.38 -4.02
CA LYS A 131 -41.94 -24.11 -4.63
C LYS A 131 -42.20 -24.89 -5.93
N THR A 132 -41.29 -25.78 -6.32
CA THR A 132 -41.44 -26.78 -7.39
C THR A 132 -41.56 -28.17 -6.80
#